data_AF-A0A951UL57-F1
#
_entry.id   AF-A0A951UL57-F1
#
_cell.length_a   1.000
_cell.length_b   1.000
_cell.length_c   1.000
_cell.angle_alpha   90.00
_cell.angle_beta   90.00
_cell.angle_gamma   90.00
#
_symmetry.space_group_name_H-M   'P 1'
#
loop_
_entity.id
_entity.type
_entity.pdbx_description
1 polymer ?
#
loop_
_entity_poly.entity_id
_entity_poly.type
_entity_poly.pdbx_seq_one_letter_code
_entity_poly.pdbx_strand_id
1 'polypeptide(L)'
;MRRLVSQNRPASQRFHLFTQRLLHGRTWRKNGMRLGLFSAIVLLQVTWAKMPLHSTELGAPAELGSPAIGSPAVGSPTEVKTCLPNTQFTTVRSSDQMPLAQTSNMGELLNKLSPALAAQFPVPFPQINGMARLARVPVMMYHDILPEKEVFFDVTPSEFTEALELIRVNGLTPISLDQLTQHLGTGMQLPDKPILLTFDDGYEGHYSFVYPLLKQYGYPGLFAIYPGKVGTGSDVGRSSLTWDQIREMAADPLVTIASHSVTHPEDMTQLADDRLRYEVAESKRILETNLGMTLKYFVYPSGKNDARVQHWVQMTGYKAALTMNDEVDKFAGESENLLSVDRIGQSKLADVIASAYGGAPLPPFGNSLNFRSAIKLDRRTVNEVPLIMVAGGRPTTIHAKSRYQVPEIIANTPAVAAVDGGFFSLESLDSNVMVGPVLSQSTQEFIPSIRQEVGLLVGRPLILISPDQVSFVPFDPAKHNTLEGVQAEMPKVTDAFVGAAWLVRDGQPQPPEAFGRLFDFDASRDRAFWGINYAGQPVVGVSGDFVDSVSLGEALSRAGLRDAVMLDSGASASLAFEGKSMMSYEPRPVPHVVALLPPDPMLADCAIVSEKQDQ
;
A
#
# COMPACT_ATOMS: atom_id res chain seq x y z
N MET A 1 -3.24 -40.40 53.14
CA MET A 1 -3.21 -41.39 54.25
C MET A 1 -3.78 -42.71 53.69
N ARG A 2 -3.29 -43.93 53.97
CA ARG A 2 -2.19 -44.42 54.83
C ARG A 2 -1.34 -45.49 54.08
N ARG A 3 -0.10 -45.70 54.55
CA ARG A 3 0.82 -46.88 54.50
C ARG A 3 0.42 -48.17 53.74
N LEU A 4 1.31 -49.07 53.26
CA LEU A 4 2.76 -49.19 52.91
C LEU A 4 3.12 -50.71 52.89
N VAL A 5 4.28 -51.10 52.31
CA VAL A 5 4.86 -52.48 52.22
C VAL A 5 4.14 -53.39 51.19
N SER A 6 4.75 -54.30 50.41
CA SER A 6 6.16 -54.75 50.18
C SER A 6 6.55 -54.52 48.68
N GLN A 7 7.74 -54.68 48.08
CA GLN A 7 9.03 -55.43 48.18
C GLN A 7 9.23 -56.67 47.27
N ASN A 8 9.94 -56.46 46.15
CA ASN A 8 10.99 -57.29 45.48
C ASN A 8 11.33 -56.59 44.12
N ARG A 9 12.54 -56.56 43.54
CA ARG A 9 13.86 -57.21 43.81
C ARG A 9 15.04 -56.22 43.48
N PRO A 10 16.35 -56.60 43.41
CA PRO A 10 17.46 -55.74 43.87
C PRO A 10 18.21 -54.91 42.79
N ALA A 11 19.31 -54.25 43.19
CA ALA A 11 20.04 -53.26 42.39
C ALA A 11 21.58 -53.37 42.44
N SER A 12 22.22 -53.08 41.29
CA SER A 12 23.65 -52.77 41.10
C SER A 12 23.84 -52.25 39.66
N GLN A 13 24.52 -51.15 39.31
CA GLN A 13 25.12 -50.00 40.02
C GLN A 13 24.84 -48.75 39.12
N ARG A 14 24.51 -47.55 39.61
CA ARG A 14 25.39 -46.48 40.16
C ARG A 14 26.51 -46.04 39.19
N PHE A 15 26.83 -44.75 39.02
CA PHE A 15 26.45 -43.49 39.71
C PHE A 15 26.81 -42.28 38.80
N HIS A 16 26.36 -41.01 38.94
CA HIS A 16 25.11 -40.36 39.43
C HIS A 16 25.26 -38.82 39.19
N LEU A 17 24.73 -37.95 40.09
CA LEU A 17 24.88 -36.48 40.15
C LEU A 17 24.07 -35.66 39.10
N PHE A 18 23.98 -34.33 39.17
CA PHE A 18 23.38 -33.41 40.20
C PHE A 18 23.56 -31.93 39.75
N THR A 19 22.73 -30.93 40.08
CA THR A 19 21.37 -30.83 40.67
C THR A 19 20.74 -29.46 40.31
N GLN A 20 19.49 -29.19 40.71
CA GLN A 20 18.87 -27.85 40.67
C GLN A 20 18.75 -27.18 42.06
N ARG A 21 18.48 -25.87 42.05
CA ARG A 21 17.38 -25.15 42.79
C ARG A 21 17.63 -24.44 44.16
N LEU A 22 16.97 -23.27 44.27
CA LEU A 22 16.36 -22.57 45.44
C LEU A 22 17.12 -21.50 46.28
N LEU A 23 16.71 -20.24 46.05
CA LEU A 23 16.18 -19.23 47.01
C LEU A 23 17.06 -18.36 47.97
N HIS A 24 16.53 -17.13 48.16
CA HIS A 24 16.70 -16.17 49.28
C HIS A 24 18.07 -15.49 49.55
N GLY A 25 18.38 -14.49 48.73
CA GLY A 25 18.33 -13.07 49.14
C GLY A 25 19.36 -12.48 50.13
N ARG A 26 20.14 -11.50 49.64
CA ARG A 26 20.38 -10.19 50.30
C ARG A 26 20.91 -9.15 49.30
N THR A 27 20.77 -7.88 49.65
CA THR A 27 21.28 -6.73 48.89
C THR A 27 22.79 -6.53 49.07
N TRP A 28 23.45 -5.85 48.12
CA TRP A 28 24.16 -4.57 48.36
C TRP A 28 24.54 -3.89 47.03
N ARG A 29 25.08 -2.67 47.08
CA ARG A 29 25.21 -1.72 45.97
C ARG A 29 26.63 -1.61 45.37
N LYS A 30 26.67 -0.94 44.20
CA LYS A 30 27.67 0.03 43.69
C LYS A 30 28.83 -0.48 42.80
N ASN A 31 29.04 0.31 41.74
CA ASN A 31 30.25 0.52 40.92
C ASN A 31 30.82 -0.73 40.19
N GLY A 32 31.05 -0.77 38.87
CA GLY A 32 30.82 0.23 37.81
C GLY A 32 32.09 0.95 37.33
N MET A 33 32.50 0.68 36.09
CA MET A 33 33.33 1.55 35.25
C MET A 33 33.21 1.12 33.78
N ARG A 34 33.34 2.07 32.85
CA ARG A 34 33.54 1.79 31.42
C ARG A 34 34.98 1.34 31.19
N LEU A 35 35.19 0.42 30.25
CA LEU A 35 36.30 0.50 29.29
C LEU A 35 35.89 -0.28 28.04
N GLY A 36 36.25 0.20 26.86
CA GLY A 36 36.26 -0.60 25.63
C GLY A 36 37.68 -0.64 25.08
N LEU A 37 37.93 -1.47 24.06
CA LEU A 37 38.82 -1.20 22.90
C LEU A 37 38.94 -2.47 22.02
N PHE A 38 38.91 -2.29 20.69
CA PHE A 38 39.57 -3.06 19.62
C PHE A 38 39.36 -4.58 19.45
N SER A 39 38.65 -4.92 18.37
CA SER A 39 39.13 -5.65 17.17
C SER A 39 40.21 -6.75 17.28
N ALA A 40 39.88 -7.94 16.76
CA ALA A 40 40.84 -8.86 16.13
C ALA A 40 40.19 -9.61 14.95
N ILE A 41 40.99 -9.98 13.94
CA ILE A 41 40.56 -10.59 12.67
C ILE A 41 40.96 -12.07 12.62
N VAL A 42 40.11 -12.94 12.06
CA VAL A 42 40.56 -14.09 11.26
C VAL A 42 39.66 -14.22 10.02
N LEU A 43 40.26 -14.27 8.84
CA LEU A 43 39.66 -14.68 7.58
C LEU A 43 40.44 -15.90 7.06
N LEU A 44 39.81 -16.84 6.35
CA LEU A 44 40.50 -18.06 5.90
C LEU A 44 40.05 -18.47 4.48
N GLN A 45 41.02 -18.52 3.56
CA GLN A 45 40.86 -18.98 2.17
C GLN A 45 41.69 -20.25 1.93
N VAL A 46 41.30 -21.08 0.95
CA VAL A 46 42.08 -22.27 0.49
C VAL A 46 41.93 -22.46 -1.03
N THR A 47 43.03 -22.79 -1.72
CA THR A 47 43.17 -23.23 -3.15
C THR A 47 44.49 -24.04 -3.28
N TRP A 48 44.85 -24.84 -4.29
CA TRP A 48 44.30 -25.21 -5.62
C TRP A 48 44.11 -26.78 -5.67
N ALA A 49 44.28 -27.62 -6.71
CA ALA A 49 44.73 -27.51 -8.11
C ALA A 49 44.25 -28.63 -9.08
N LYS A 50 44.00 -28.19 -10.32
CA LYS A 50 44.01 -28.81 -11.67
C LYS A 50 44.46 -30.29 -11.91
N MET A 51 43.65 -30.97 -12.75
CA MET A 51 43.99 -31.81 -13.94
C MET A 51 44.63 -33.22 -13.76
N PRO A 52 44.62 -34.14 -14.78
CA PRO A 52 44.05 -34.11 -16.15
C PRO A 52 43.17 -35.35 -16.57
N LEU A 53 42.90 -35.46 -17.89
CA LEU A 53 42.04 -36.41 -18.66
C LEU A 53 42.50 -37.88 -18.77
N HIS A 54 41.55 -38.81 -19.02
CA HIS A 54 41.64 -39.84 -20.10
C HIS A 54 40.29 -40.50 -20.46
N SER A 55 40.22 -41.22 -21.59
CA SER A 55 38.98 -41.77 -22.19
C SER A 55 39.21 -42.92 -23.19
N THR A 56 38.36 -43.96 -23.21
CA THR A 56 38.29 -45.00 -24.26
C THR A 56 36.94 -45.75 -24.28
N GLU A 57 36.24 -45.71 -25.42
CA GLU A 57 35.68 -46.87 -26.18
C GLU A 57 34.51 -47.71 -25.59
N LEU A 58 33.65 -48.41 -26.35
CA LEU A 58 33.35 -48.65 -27.80
C LEU A 58 31.81 -48.95 -27.88
N GLY A 59 31.09 -49.07 -29.01
CA GLY A 59 31.40 -49.07 -30.46
C GLY A 59 30.10 -49.15 -31.31
N ALA A 60 30.23 -49.16 -32.65
CA ALA A 60 29.10 -49.14 -33.63
C ALA A 60 28.83 -50.55 -34.27
N PRO A 61 27.84 -50.77 -35.19
CA PRO A 61 27.71 -50.15 -36.53
C PRO A 61 26.23 -49.72 -36.86
N ALA A 62 25.75 -49.38 -38.06
CA ALA A 62 26.24 -49.50 -39.45
C ALA A 62 25.69 -48.38 -40.40
N GLU A 63 26.15 -48.35 -41.67
CA GLU A 63 25.82 -47.35 -42.69
C GLU A 63 24.69 -47.74 -43.68
N LEU A 64 24.12 -46.73 -44.38
CA LEU A 64 23.56 -46.69 -45.76
C LEU A 64 22.62 -45.47 -45.88
N GLY A 65 22.57 -44.63 -46.92
CA GLY A 65 23.40 -44.45 -48.12
C GLY A 65 22.76 -43.37 -49.04
N SER A 66 23.52 -42.57 -49.79
CA SER A 66 22.98 -41.52 -50.68
C SER A 66 22.62 -42.04 -52.08
N PRO A 67 21.69 -41.36 -52.79
CA PRO A 67 22.06 -40.75 -54.07
C PRO A 67 21.48 -39.33 -54.28
N ALA A 68 21.63 -38.76 -55.47
CA ALA A 68 21.35 -37.35 -55.78
C ALA A 68 20.73 -37.13 -57.19
N ILE A 69 20.47 -35.84 -57.51
CA ILE A 69 20.11 -35.27 -58.84
C ILE A 69 18.66 -35.47 -59.30
N GLY A 70 18.02 -34.38 -59.76
CA GLY A 70 16.80 -34.44 -60.59
C GLY A 70 15.91 -33.20 -60.54
N SER A 71 15.88 -32.40 -61.61
CA SER A 71 14.79 -31.47 -61.94
C SER A 71 14.04 -31.98 -63.18
N PRO A 72 12.74 -31.75 -63.27
CA PRO A 72 12.24 -30.94 -64.40
C PRO A 72 11.20 -29.89 -63.94
N ALA A 73 10.44 -29.30 -64.87
CA ALA A 73 9.89 -27.95 -64.70
C ALA A 73 8.44 -27.73 -65.19
N VAL A 74 7.87 -26.61 -64.72
CA VAL A 74 6.74 -25.81 -65.26
C VAL A 74 5.31 -26.39 -65.17
N GLY A 75 4.45 -25.59 -64.53
CA GLY A 75 2.99 -25.62 -64.61
C GLY A 75 2.40 -24.42 -63.83
N SER A 76 1.73 -23.49 -64.52
CA SER A 76 1.25 -22.18 -64.00
C SER A 76 -0.19 -21.90 -64.50
N PRO A 77 -0.90 -20.80 -64.14
CA PRO A 77 -0.59 -19.71 -63.20
C PRO A 77 -1.74 -19.32 -62.23
N THR A 78 -1.48 -18.43 -61.25
CA THR A 78 -2.31 -17.23 -60.96
C THR A 78 -1.57 -16.25 -60.04
N GLU A 79 -1.73 -14.94 -60.29
CA GLU A 79 -1.21 -13.86 -59.43
C GLU A 79 -2.28 -13.32 -58.48
N VAL A 80 -1.88 -12.86 -57.29
CA VAL A 80 -2.31 -11.55 -56.74
C VAL A 80 -1.06 -10.87 -56.15
N LYS A 81 -0.96 -9.54 -56.32
CA LYS A 81 0.24 -8.75 -55.98
C LYS A 81 0.16 -8.13 -54.58
N THR A 82 1.29 -8.03 -53.89
CA THR A 82 1.50 -7.14 -52.74
C THR A 82 2.32 -5.92 -53.17
N CYS A 83 2.01 -4.74 -52.62
CA CYS A 83 2.72 -3.49 -52.92
C CYS A 83 3.31 -2.88 -51.65
N LEU A 84 4.62 -2.59 -51.68
CA LEU A 84 5.33 -1.82 -50.66
C LEU A 84 5.42 -0.34 -51.07
N PRO A 85 5.28 0.62 -50.15
CA PRO A 85 5.72 1.99 -50.37
C PRO A 85 7.26 2.11 -50.23
N ASN A 86 7.87 3.03 -50.98
CA ASN A 86 9.32 3.21 -51.01
C ASN A 86 9.89 3.85 -49.72
N THR A 87 11.04 3.37 -49.27
CA THR A 87 11.97 4.16 -48.45
C THR A 87 12.83 5.04 -49.34
N GLN A 88 12.94 6.34 -49.03
CA GLN A 88 14.02 7.20 -49.51
C GLN A 88 14.89 7.62 -48.33
N PHE A 89 16.19 7.32 -48.40
CA PHE A 89 17.15 7.75 -47.40
C PHE A 89 17.63 9.17 -47.69
N THR A 90 17.36 10.11 -46.78
CA THR A 90 18.05 11.40 -46.72
C THR A 90 18.92 11.45 -45.47
N THR A 91 20.24 11.48 -45.66
CA THR A 91 21.20 11.61 -44.57
C THR A 91 21.30 13.06 -44.12
N VAL A 92 20.90 13.33 -42.88
CA VAL A 92 21.15 14.61 -42.18
C VAL A 92 22.16 14.36 -41.05
N ARG A 93 23.06 15.32 -40.83
CA ARG A 93 24.20 15.20 -39.90
C ARG A 93 23.79 15.39 -38.44
N SER A 94 24.60 14.83 -37.55
CA SER A 94 24.51 15.01 -36.10
C SER A 94 25.01 16.39 -35.65
N SER A 95 24.10 17.34 -35.44
CA SER A 95 24.28 18.50 -34.55
C SER A 95 22.94 19.18 -34.31
N ASP A 96 22.34 18.96 -33.14
CA ASP A 96 21.89 20.02 -32.22
C ASP A 96 21.17 19.43 -31.00
N GLN A 97 21.15 20.19 -29.91
CA GLN A 97 20.58 19.75 -28.63
C GLN A 97 19.06 19.99 -28.63
N MET A 98 18.26 18.93 -28.45
CA MET A 98 16.84 19.12 -28.12
C MET A 98 16.70 19.59 -26.66
N PRO A 99 15.93 20.65 -26.37
CA PRO A 99 15.64 21.06 -25.01
C PRO A 99 14.70 20.06 -24.32
N LEU A 100 14.80 19.99 -22.99
CA LEU A 100 13.88 19.22 -22.14
C LEU A 100 12.45 19.76 -22.27
N ALA A 101 11.58 19.02 -22.96
CA ALA A 101 10.16 19.33 -23.03
C ALA A 101 9.52 19.16 -21.64
N GLN A 102 9.03 20.25 -21.06
CA GLN A 102 8.41 20.25 -19.74
C GLN A 102 7.07 19.51 -19.73
N THR A 103 6.77 18.84 -18.61
CA THR A 103 5.54 18.07 -18.39
C THR A 103 4.34 18.98 -18.16
N SER A 104 3.68 19.43 -19.24
CA SER A 104 2.49 20.30 -19.18
C SER A 104 1.16 19.61 -19.56
N ASN A 105 1.21 18.53 -20.35
CA ASN A 105 0.04 18.04 -21.09
C ASN A 105 -1.01 17.25 -20.26
N MET A 106 -0.78 17.00 -18.96
CA MET A 106 -1.74 16.28 -18.12
C MET A 106 -2.91 17.17 -17.66
N GLY A 107 -2.64 18.44 -17.34
CA GLY A 107 -3.68 19.39 -16.90
C GLY A 107 -4.71 19.69 -17.99
N GLU A 108 -4.26 19.88 -19.23
CA GLU A 108 -5.16 20.01 -20.38
C GLU A 108 -5.98 18.75 -20.64
N LEU A 109 -5.45 17.56 -20.36
CA LEU A 109 -6.15 16.30 -20.56
C LEU A 109 -7.25 16.11 -19.51
N LEU A 110 -6.96 16.40 -18.25
CA LEU A 110 -7.94 16.36 -17.15
C LEU A 110 -9.07 17.38 -17.37
N ASN A 111 -8.75 18.59 -17.85
CA ASN A 111 -9.73 19.62 -18.19
C ASN A 111 -10.64 19.26 -19.39
N LYS A 112 -10.32 18.19 -20.15
CA LYS A 112 -11.13 17.67 -21.26
C LYS A 112 -11.99 16.46 -20.86
N LEU A 113 -11.81 15.93 -19.65
CA LEU A 113 -12.71 14.93 -19.06
C LEU A 113 -13.90 15.63 -18.39
N SER A 114 -15.01 14.90 -18.18
CA SER A 114 -16.08 15.41 -17.31
C SER A 114 -15.57 15.52 -15.86
N PRO A 115 -16.05 16.48 -15.04
CA PRO A 115 -15.56 16.66 -13.67
C PRO A 115 -15.65 15.38 -12.83
N ALA A 116 -16.73 14.62 -12.99
CA ALA A 116 -16.95 13.34 -12.30
C ALA A 116 -15.98 12.22 -12.74
N LEU A 117 -15.28 12.37 -13.87
CA LEU A 117 -14.28 11.41 -14.38
C LEU A 117 -12.85 11.88 -14.10
N ALA A 118 -12.56 13.18 -14.23
CA ALA A 118 -11.29 13.77 -13.81
C ALA A 118 -11.01 13.53 -12.31
N ALA A 119 -12.06 13.60 -11.49
CA ALA A 119 -11.98 13.44 -10.04
C ALA A 119 -11.67 12.00 -9.55
N GLN A 120 -11.67 10.99 -10.42
CA GLN A 120 -11.41 9.58 -10.06
C GLN A 120 -9.92 9.23 -9.96
N PHE A 121 -9.02 10.14 -10.34
CA PHE A 121 -7.58 9.87 -10.40
C PHE A 121 -6.81 10.56 -9.26
N PRO A 122 -5.79 9.90 -8.66
CA PRO A 122 -4.83 10.58 -7.80
C PRO A 122 -4.13 11.72 -8.56
N VAL A 123 -4.04 12.89 -7.94
CA VAL A 123 -3.46 14.07 -8.59
C VAL A 123 -1.97 14.24 -8.24
N PRO A 124 -1.16 14.88 -9.09
CA PRO A 124 0.25 15.14 -8.78
C PRO A 124 0.39 16.06 -7.55
N PHE A 125 1.20 15.64 -6.57
CA PHE A 125 1.50 16.47 -5.40
C PHE A 125 2.10 17.83 -5.83
N PRO A 126 1.64 18.98 -5.28
CA PRO A 126 0.77 19.14 -4.11
C PRO A 126 -0.73 19.34 -4.41
N GLN A 127 -1.23 19.01 -5.61
CA GLN A 127 -2.62 19.29 -5.97
C GLN A 127 -3.64 18.56 -5.08
N ILE A 128 -4.86 19.11 -4.98
CA ILE A 128 -6.01 18.48 -4.29
C ILE A 128 -6.95 17.85 -5.34
N ASN A 129 -7.34 16.60 -5.10
CA ASN A 129 -8.20 15.80 -5.95
C ASN A 129 -9.63 16.38 -6.05
N GLY A 130 -10.26 16.24 -7.22
CA GLY A 130 -11.57 16.83 -7.52
C GLY A 130 -12.74 16.35 -6.64
N MET A 131 -12.74 15.10 -6.16
CA MET A 131 -13.78 14.62 -5.23
C MET A 131 -13.56 15.20 -3.83
N ALA A 132 -12.31 15.34 -3.41
CA ALA A 132 -11.98 15.91 -2.10
C ALA A 132 -12.37 17.39 -1.98
N ARG A 133 -12.40 18.13 -3.11
CA ARG A 133 -12.93 19.50 -3.16
C ARG A 133 -14.44 19.60 -2.90
N LEU A 134 -15.18 18.49 -2.92
CA LEU A 134 -16.60 18.47 -2.53
C LEU A 134 -16.78 18.36 -1.01
N ALA A 135 -15.72 18.04 -0.26
CA ALA A 135 -15.77 17.86 1.18
C ALA A 135 -15.60 19.17 1.95
N ARG A 136 -16.50 19.38 2.91
CA ARG A 136 -16.48 20.50 3.84
C ARG A 136 -15.94 19.99 5.17
N VAL A 137 -14.64 19.71 5.20
CA VAL A 137 -13.92 19.26 6.40
C VAL A 137 -13.43 20.50 7.18
N PRO A 138 -14.01 20.83 8.35
CA PRO A 138 -13.42 21.83 9.24
C PRO A 138 -12.12 21.32 9.84
N VAL A 139 -11.09 22.17 9.81
CA VAL A 139 -9.81 21.95 10.52
C VAL A 139 -9.70 23.03 11.58
N MET A 140 -9.97 22.67 12.83
CA MET A 140 -10.05 23.64 13.93
C MET A 140 -8.66 23.99 14.45
N MET A 141 -8.39 25.30 14.55
CA MET A 141 -7.15 25.87 15.06
C MET A 141 -7.34 26.37 16.49
N TYR A 142 -6.70 25.68 17.44
CA TYR A 142 -6.54 26.05 18.83
C TYR A 142 -5.09 26.49 19.07
N HIS A 143 -4.88 27.39 20.03
CA HIS A 143 -3.55 27.74 20.53
C HIS A 143 -3.38 27.13 21.93
N ASP A 144 -3.49 27.92 22.99
CA ASP A 144 -3.36 27.44 24.37
C ASP A 144 -4.71 27.08 25.00
N ILE A 145 -4.68 26.12 25.92
CA ILE A 145 -5.82 25.70 26.73
C ILE A 145 -5.40 25.81 28.20
N LEU A 146 -5.95 26.77 28.93
CA LEU A 146 -5.49 27.14 30.27
C LEU A 146 -6.62 27.69 31.17
N PRO A 147 -6.52 27.62 32.51
CA PRO A 147 -7.63 27.94 33.41
C PRO A 147 -8.09 29.42 33.38
N GLU A 148 -7.18 30.35 33.15
CA GLU A 148 -7.44 31.79 33.05
C GLU A 148 -6.89 32.30 31.71
N LYS A 149 -7.75 32.88 30.86
CA LYS A 149 -7.36 33.36 29.53
C LYS A 149 -6.48 34.62 29.64
N GLU A 150 -5.39 34.66 28.88
CA GLU A 150 -4.54 35.85 28.75
C GLU A 150 -4.86 36.65 27.48
N VAL A 151 -5.33 36.00 26.40
CA VAL A 151 -5.73 36.63 25.13
C VAL A 151 -7.04 36.06 24.58
N PHE A 152 -7.64 36.76 23.60
CA PHE A 152 -9.01 36.50 23.15
C PHE A 152 -9.24 35.13 22.48
N PHE A 153 -8.20 34.50 21.94
CA PHE A 153 -8.28 33.21 21.25
C PHE A 153 -7.99 32.00 22.15
N ASP A 154 -7.58 32.22 23.42
CA ASP A 154 -7.41 31.17 24.41
C ASP A 154 -8.72 30.45 24.75
N VAL A 155 -8.62 29.22 25.22
CA VAL A 155 -9.77 28.37 25.59
C VAL A 155 -9.58 27.83 27.00
N THR A 156 -10.61 27.85 27.83
CA THR A 156 -10.55 27.20 29.15
C THR A 156 -10.79 25.69 29.03
N PRO A 157 -10.31 24.86 29.97
CA PRO A 157 -10.63 23.44 29.99
C PRO A 157 -12.14 23.12 29.98
N SER A 158 -13.01 24.01 30.49
CA SER A 158 -14.47 23.86 30.38
C SER A 158 -14.93 24.04 28.94
N GLU A 159 -14.61 25.18 28.32
CA GLU A 159 -14.98 25.47 26.92
C GLU A 159 -14.43 24.42 25.94
N PHE A 160 -13.23 23.89 26.19
CA PHE A 160 -12.69 22.80 25.37
C PHE A 160 -13.44 21.47 25.61
N THR A 161 -13.84 21.16 26.84
CA THR A 161 -14.69 19.99 27.13
C THR A 161 -16.07 20.14 26.47
N GLU A 162 -16.65 21.34 26.50
CA GLU A 162 -17.90 21.69 25.83
C GLU A 162 -17.76 21.59 24.30
N ALA A 163 -16.63 21.97 23.73
CA ALA A 163 -16.30 21.79 22.31
C ALA A 163 -16.23 20.29 21.91
N LEU A 164 -15.57 19.44 22.71
CA LEU A 164 -15.54 17.99 22.47
C LEU A 164 -16.94 17.35 22.60
N GLU A 165 -17.73 17.81 23.57
CA GLU A 165 -19.11 17.36 23.73
C GLU A 165 -20.00 17.80 22.56
N LEU A 166 -19.84 19.03 22.06
CA LEU A 166 -20.54 19.54 20.87
C LEU A 166 -20.23 18.70 19.62
N ILE A 167 -18.96 18.33 19.42
CA ILE A 167 -18.53 17.39 18.36
C ILE A 167 -19.27 16.05 18.53
N ARG A 168 -19.29 15.51 19.75
CA ARG A 168 -19.91 14.21 20.07
C ARG A 168 -21.41 14.19 19.83
N VAL A 169 -22.17 15.16 20.36
CA VAL A 169 -23.64 15.16 20.27
C VAL A 169 -24.16 15.52 18.88
N ASN A 170 -23.39 16.23 18.06
CA ASN A 170 -23.74 16.49 16.67
C ASN A 170 -23.31 15.37 15.71
N GLY A 171 -22.63 14.33 16.21
CA GLY A 171 -22.19 13.18 15.42
C GLY A 171 -21.10 13.54 14.41
N LEU A 172 -20.16 14.41 14.80
CA LEU A 172 -18.93 14.63 14.03
C LEU A 172 -17.91 13.53 14.33
N THR A 173 -17.09 13.18 13.33
CA THR A 173 -16.03 12.17 13.46
C THR A 173 -14.65 12.84 13.44
N PRO A 174 -13.95 12.96 14.57
CA PRO A 174 -12.57 13.40 14.60
C PRO A 174 -11.64 12.47 13.80
N ILE A 175 -10.85 13.06 12.88
CA ILE A 175 -9.90 12.37 12.00
C ILE A 175 -8.48 12.91 12.18
N SER A 176 -7.47 12.12 11.80
CA SER A 176 -6.07 12.56 11.78
C SER A 176 -5.71 13.32 10.49
N LEU A 177 -4.60 14.08 10.52
CA LEU A 177 -4.08 14.71 9.30
C LEU A 177 -3.59 13.68 8.27
N ASP A 178 -3.24 12.45 8.67
CA ASP A 178 -2.96 11.36 7.72
C ASP A 178 -4.20 10.94 6.92
N GLN A 179 -5.38 10.89 7.56
CA GLN A 179 -6.63 10.61 6.86
C GLN A 179 -7.03 11.77 5.95
N LEU A 180 -6.91 13.02 6.44
CA LEU A 180 -7.22 14.21 5.64
C LEU A 180 -6.27 14.38 4.45
N THR A 181 -4.96 14.14 4.61
CA THR A 181 -3.97 14.22 3.54
C THR A 181 -4.22 13.15 2.46
N GLN A 182 -4.58 11.93 2.87
CA GLN A 182 -4.98 10.87 1.94
C GLN A 182 -6.25 11.25 1.16
N HIS A 183 -7.29 11.73 1.85
CA HIS A 183 -8.51 12.24 1.22
C HIS A 183 -8.19 13.33 0.19
N LEU A 184 -7.52 14.40 0.61
CA LEU A 184 -7.18 15.54 -0.25
C LEU A 184 -6.34 15.15 -1.47
N GLY A 185 -5.37 14.23 -1.35
CA GLY A 185 -4.53 13.81 -2.47
C GLY A 185 -5.17 12.79 -3.43
N THR A 186 -6.16 12.00 -2.98
CA THR A 186 -6.64 10.81 -3.72
C THR A 186 -8.15 10.79 -4.00
N GLY A 187 -8.95 11.55 -3.25
CA GLY A 187 -10.41 11.42 -3.25
C GLY A 187 -10.94 10.28 -2.36
N MET A 188 -10.08 9.58 -1.59
CA MET A 188 -10.48 8.56 -0.61
C MET A 188 -11.57 9.10 0.33
N GLN A 189 -12.66 8.35 0.50
CA GLN A 189 -13.79 8.79 1.31
C GLN A 189 -13.42 8.90 2.80
N LEU A 190 -13.88 9.99 3.44
CA LEU A 190 -13.78 10.19 4.88
C LEU A 190 -15.02 9.63 5.61
N PRO A 191 -14.92 9.35 6.93
CA PRO A 191 -16.08 9.08 7.78
C PRO A 191 -17.11 10.22 7.74
N ASP A 192 -18.35 9.95 8.17
CA ASP A 192 -19.41 10.95 8.22
C ASP A 192 -19.04 12.14 9.11
N LYS A 193 -19.35 13.34 8.62
CA LYS A 193 -19.06 14.65 9.25
C LYS A 193 -17.63 14.74 9.85
N PRO A 194 -16.58 14.62 9.04
CA PRO A 194 -15.20 14.59 9.53
C PRO A 194 -14.77 15.96 10.07
N ILE A 195 -13.90 15.96 11.08
CA ILE A 195 -13.28 17.17 11.66
C ILE A 195 -11.84 16.87 12.08
N LEU A 196 -10.92 17.81 11.88
CA LEU A 196 -9.55 17.71 12.39
C LEU A 196 -9.33 18.75 13.50
N LEU A 197 -8.69 18.34 14.60
CA LEU A 197 -8.32 19.22 15.71
C LEU A 197 -6.81 19.51 15.64
N THR A 198 -6.43 20.79 15.64
CA THR A 198 -5.02 21.24 15.57
C THR A 198 -4.72 22.21 16.71
N PHE A 199 -3.55 22.05 17.33
CA PHE A 199 -3.10 22.77 18.53
C PHE A 199 -1.69 23.33 18.28
N ASP A 200 -1.57 24.65 18.22
CA ASP A 200 -0.34 25.33 17.79
C ASP A 200 0.55 25.78 18.97
N ASP A 201 1.79 26.18 18.67
CA ASP A 201 2.85 26.65 19.57
C ASP A 201 3.45 25.67 20.60
N GLY A 202 2.79 24.55 20.91
CA GLY A 202 3.29 23.59 21.91
C GLY A 202 3.28 24.12 23.35
N TYR A 203 2.17 24.71 23.79
CA TYR A 203 1.97 25.16 25.17
C TYR A 203 1.80 24.00 26.15
N GLU A 204 2.19 24.19 27.42
CA GLU A 204 2.06 23.18 28.47
C GLU A 204 0.61 22.67 28.64
N GLY A 205 -0.39 23.55 28.42
CA GLY A 205 -1.81 23.21 28.46
C GLY A 205 -2.22 22.11 27.47
N HIS A 206 -1.44 21.90 26.40
CA HIS A 206 -1.61 20.79 25.47
C HIS A 206 -1.44 19.42 26.15
N TYR A 207 -0.49 19.31 27.08
CA TYR A 207 -0.26 18.09 27.84
C TYR A 207 -1.12 18.05 29.10
N SER A 208 -1.23 19.18 29.81
CA SER A 208 -1.91 19.25 31.11
C SER A 208 -3.44 19.19 31.02
N PHE A 209 -4.04 19.55 29.88
CA PHE A 209 -5.50 19.52 29.67
C PHE A 209 -5.95 18.83 28.38
N VAL A 210 -5.36 19.16 27.22
CA VAL A 210 -5.86 18.67 25.91
C VAL A 210 -5.64 17.16 25.75
N TYR A 211 -4.41 16.69 25.89
CA TYR A 211 -4.03 15.29 25.66
C TYR A 211 -4.83 14.28 26.52
N PRO A 212 -5.03 14.50 27.84
CA PRO A 212 -5.92 13.66 28.66
C PRO A 212 -7.37 13.61 28.15
N LEU A 213 -7.93 14.73 27.70
CA LEU A 213 -9.29 14.80 27.18
C LEU A 213 -9.41 14.12 25.81
N LEU A 214 -8.45 14.30 24.89
CA LEU A 214 -8.42 13.59 23.61
C LEU A 214 -8.36 12.07 23.82
N LYS A 215 -7.54 11.57 24.75
CA LYS A 215 -7.51 10.14 25.14
C LYS A 215 -8.85 9.67 25.70
N GLN A 216 -9.51 10.47 26.55
CA GLN A 216 -10.80 10.13 27.15
C GLN A 216 -11.94 10.02 26.13
N TYR A 217 -11.93 10.86 25.09
CA TYR A 217 -12.92 10.83 24.00
C TYR A 217 -12.52 9.88 22.85
N GLY A 218 -11.27 9.43 22.79
CA GLY A 218 -10.73 8.62 21.69
C GLY A 218 -10.52 9.43 20.40
N TYR A 219 -10.23 10.73 20.52
CA TYR A 219 -10.20 11.66 19.40
C TYR A 219 -8.75 11.97 18.97
N PRO A 220 -8.38 11.81 17.68
CA PRO A 220 -7.08 12.24 17.19
C PRO A 220 -6.92 13.76 17.23
N GLY A 221 -5.67 14.21 17.39
CA GLY A 221 -5.30 15.62 17.37
C GLY A 221 -3.88 15.85 16.87
N LEU A 222 -3.68 16.99 16.20
CA LEU A 222 -2.37 17.42 15.70
C LEU A 222 -1.79 18.51 16.60
N PHE A 223 -0.52 18.40 16.95
CA PHE A 223 0.20 19.35 17.79
C PHE A 223 1.39 19.93 17.02
N ALA A 224 1.36 21.23 16.74
CA ALA A 224 2.38 21.92 15.95
C ALA A 224 3.45 22.53 16.88
N ILE A 225 4.66 21.98 16.82
CA ILE A 225 5.74 22.30 17.76
C ILE A 225 6.84 23.10 17.06
N TYR A 226 7.23 24.23 17.65
CA TYR A 226 8.48 24.92 17.30
C TYR A 226 9.55 24.65 18.37
N PRO A 227 10.66 23.95 18.04
CA PRO A 227 11.60 23.46 19.04
C PRO A 227 12.34 24.56 19.80
N GLY A 228 12.36 25.81 19.31
CA GLY A 228 12.95 26.94 20.02
C GLY A 228 12.27 27.30 21.35
N LYS A 229 11.03 26.85 21.58
CA LYS A 229 10.29 27.03 22.84
C LYS A 229 10.41 25.83 23.79
N VAL A 230 10.80 24.65 23.29
CA VAL A 230 10.56 23.39 24.01
C VAL A 230 11.47 23.28 25.23
N GLY A 231 10.85 23.25 26.41
CA GLY A 231 11.54 23.21 27.70
C GLY A 231 12.10 24.56 28.18
N THR A 232 11.69 25.70 27.62
CA THR A 232 12.04 27.04 28.16
C THR A 232 11.26 27.40 29.42
N GLY A 233 10.22 26.63 29.77
CA GLY A 233 9.33 26.95 30.88
C GLY A 233 8.63 28.30 30.65
N SER A 234 8.38 29.04 31.72
CA SER A 234 7.82 30.39 31.67
C SER A 234 8.87 31.51 31.53
N ASP A 235 10.15 31.18 31.33
CA ASP A 235 11.23 32.18 31.19
C ASP A 235 11.14 32.96 29.86
N VAL A 236 10.31 32.47 28.92
CA VAL A 236 10.08 33.06 27.59
C VAL A 236 8.56 33.17 27.29
N GLY A 237 7.80 33.66 28.28
CA GLY A 237 6.35 33.83 28.18
C GLY A 237 5.57 32.68 28.84
N ARG A 238 4.54 32.15 28.19
CA ARG A 238 3.76 31.04 28.73
C ARG A 238 4.54 29.73 28.74
N SER A 239 4.24 28.87 29.72
CA SER A 239 4.80 27.53 29.86
C SER A 239 4.76 26.73 28.54
N SER A 240 5.93 26.24 28.14
CA SER A 240 6.13 25.34 27.00
C SER A 240 5.96 23.86 27.39
N LEU A 241 5.60 23.00 26.45
CA LEU A 241 5.87 21.56 26.57
C LEU A 241 7.37 21.27 26.77
N THR A 242 7.67 20.21 27.52
CA THR A 242 9.01 19.61 27.61
C THR A 242 9.20 18.48 26.60
N TRP A 243 10.44 18.16 26.26
CA TRP A 243 10.76 17.03 25.37
C TRP A 243 10.24 15.67 25.87
N ASP A 244 10.14 15.48 27.19
CA ASP A 244 9.63 14.24 27.77
C ASP A 244 8.11 14.12 27.59
N GLN A 245 7.37 15.21 27.81
CA GLN A 245 5.93 15.29 27.51
C GLN A 245 5.64 15.08 26.02
N ILE A 246 6.40 15.70 25.11
CA ILE A 246 6.19 15.51 23.66
C ILE A 246 6.48 14.05 23.26
N ARG A 247 7.48 13.39 23.84
CA ARG A 247 7.72 11.95 23.58
C ARG A 247 6.62 11.05 24.14
N GLU A 248 6.03 11.37 25.30
CA GLU A 248 4.87 10.62 25.81
C GLU A 248 3.65 10.80 24.90
N MET A 249 3.36 12.04 24.48
CA MET A 249 2.27 12.34 23.54
C MET A 249 2.49 11.63 22.20
N ALA A 250 3.67 11.75 21.60
CA ALA A 250 4.01 11.19 20.28
C ALA A 250 4.03 9.65 20.22
N ALA A 251 3.99 8.97 21.37
CA ALA A 251 3.85 7.51 21.46
C ALA A 251 2.38 7.04 21.42
N ASP A 252 1.40 7.95 21.51
CA ASP A 252 -0.02 7.64 21.41
C ASP A 252 -0.52 7.74 19.95
N PRO A 253 -1.22 6.72 19.40
CA PRO A 253 -1.71 6.74 18.02
C PRO A 253 -2.77 7.82 17.73
N LEU A 254 -3.34 8.48 18.75
CA LEU A 254 -4.21 9.65 18.58
C LEU A 254 -3.41 10.93 18.26
N VAL A 255 -2.11 10.98 18.55
CA VAL A 255 -1.30 12.19 18.45
C VAL A 255 -0.53 12.24 17.13
N THR A 256 -0.69 13.34 16.39
CA THR A 256 0.19 13.71 15.28
C THR A 256 1.06 14.89 15.67
N ILE A 257 2.39 14.73 15.76
CA ILE A 257 3.29 15.87 15.88
C ILE A 257 3.54 16.48 14.49
N ALA A 258 3.48 17.81 14.40
CA ALA A 258 3.85 18.60 13.24
C ALA A 258 4.94 19.62 13.62
N SER A 259 5.67 20.12 12.63
CA SER A 259 6.66 21.18 12.84
C SER A 259 6.05 22.56 12.60
N HIS A 260 6.42 23.54 13.42
CA HIS A 260 5.87 24.89 13.36
C HIS A 260 6.97 25.97 13.21
N SER A 261 7.91 25.75 12.28
CA SER A 261 9.22 26.43 12.18
C SER A 261 10.19 26.12 13.35
N VAL A 262 11.36 26.79 13.43
CA VAL A 262 12.29 26.68 14.57
C VAL A 262 11.96 27.72 15.64
N THR A 263 11.78 28.98 15.27
CA THR A 263 11.66 30.12 16.21
C THR A 263 10.35 30.92 16.11
N HIS A 264 9.35 30.44 15.38
CA HIS A 264 8.08 31.12 15.13
C HIS A 264 8.26 32.58 14.62
N PRO A 265 8.84 32.78 13.41
CA PRO A 265 8.87 34.09 12.75
C PRO A 265 7.45 34.59 12.44
N GLU A 266 7.23 35.90 12.56
CA GLU A 266 5.93 36.56 12.30
C GLU A 266 5.42 36.42 10.85
N ASP A 267 6.33 36.51 9.88
CA ASP A 267 6.04 36.28 8.46
C ASP A 267 7.21 35.55 7.80
N MET A 268 6.98 34.34 7.30
CA MET A 268 7.99 33.56 6.59
C MET A 268 8.33 34.16 5.21
N THR A 269 7.39 34.84 4.55
CA THR A 269 7.56 35.38 3.19
C THR A 269 8.60 36.50 3.14
N GLN A 270 8.86 37.20 4.24
CA GLN A 270 9.91 38.23 4.36
C GLN A 270 11.32 37.67 4.62
N LEU A 271 11.45 36.36 4.90
CA LEU A 271 12.75 35.77 5.24
C LEU A 271 13.60 35.48 4.01
N ALA A 272 14.92 35.66 4.14
CA ALA A 272 15.89 35.20 3.15
C ALA A 272 15.93 33.66 3.08
N ASP A 273 16.35 33.10 1.93
CA ASP A 273 16.27 31.66 1.66
C ASP A 273 17.13 30.79 2.60
N ASP A 274 18.25 31.31 3.10
CA ASP A 274 19.07 30.65 4.10
C ASP A 274 18.32 30.54 5.45
N ARG A 275 17.63 31.61 5.87
CA ARG A 275 16.79 31.59 7.06
C ARG A 275 15.51 30.78 6.87
N LEU A 276 14.86 30.80 5.70
CA LEU A 276 13.75 29.90 5.39
C LEU A 276 14.16 28.44 5.49
N ARG A 277 15.29 28.08 4.88
CA ARG A 277 15.82 26.72 4.95
C ARG A 277 16.14 26.32 6.40
N TYR A 278 16.66 27.23 7.22
CA TYR A 278 16.83 26.99 8.65
C TYR A 278 15.47 26.74 9.33
N GLU A 279 14.52 27.68 9.21
CA GLU A 279 13.19 27.56 9.85
C GLU A 279 12.43 26.29 9.45
N VAL A 280 12.55 25.81 8.21
CA VAL A 280 11.79 24.67 7.69
C VAL A 280 12.53 23.33 7.86
N ALA A 281 13.84 23.27 7.61
CA ALA A 281 14.58 22.00 7.62
C ALA A 281 15.27 21.69 8.97
N GLU A 282 15.73 22.72 9.70
CA GLU A 282 16.33 22.49 11.01
C GLU A 282 15.27 22.19 12.07
N SER A 283 14.06 22.75 11.95
CA SER A 283 12.94 22.40 12.83
C SER A 283 12.57 20.93 12.71
N LYS A 284 12.48 20.44 11.47
CA LYS A 284 12.31 19.02 11.15
C LYS A 284 13.41 18.20 11.80
N ARG A 285 14.67 18.53 11.51
CA ARG A 285 15.83 17.79 12.01
C ARG A 285 15.86 17.72 13.53
N ILE A 286 15.57 18.81 14.25
CA ILE A 286 15.56 18.84 15.72
C ILE A 286 14.42 17.97 16.27
N LEU A 287 13.21 18.05 15.71
CA LEU A 287 12.08 17.23 16.12
C LEU A 287 12.34 15.74 15.86
N GLU A 288 12.76 15.37 14.65
CA GLU A 288 13.08 13.99 14.28
C GLU A 288 14.21 13.42 15.15
N THR A 289 15.24 14.22 15.47
CA THR A 289 16.35 13.81 16.36
C THR A 289 15.88 13.56 17.80
N ASN A 290 14.93 14.35 18.32
CA ASN A 290 14.49 14.23 19.71
C ASN A 290 13.38 13.18 19.91
N LEU A 291 12.57 12.92 18.88
CA LEU A 291 11.42 12.02 18.94
C LEU A 291 11.70 10.63 18.34
N GLY A 292 12.71 10.49 17.47
CA GLY A 292 13.06 9.22 16.83
C GLY A 292 12.07 8.78 15.74
N MET A 293 11.27 9.69 15.21
CA MET A 293 10.22 9.45 14.22
C MET A 293 10.28 10.48 13.08
N THR A 294 9.84 10.13 11.87
CA THR A 294 9.82 11.05 10.71
C THR A 294 8.66 12.06 10.81
N LEU A 295 8.97 13.34 10.66
CA LEU A 295 7.98 14.43 10.71
C LEU A 295 7.35 14.65 9.33
N LYS A 296 6.07 14.28 9.22
CA LYS A 296 5.30 14.31 7.97
C LYS A 296 4.69 15.68 7.63
N TYR A 297 4.47 16.55 8.62
CA TYR A 297 3.65 17.76 8.47
C TYR A 297 4.31 19.04 8.98
N PHE A 298 3.99 20.16 8.34
CA PHE A 298 4.39 21.52 8.72
C PHE A 298 3.15 22.40 8.98
N VAL A 299 3.28 23.43 9.79
CA VAL A 299 2.25 24.45 10.03
C VAL A 299 2.91 25.81 9.95
N TYR A 300 2.39 26.74 9.14
CA TYR A 300 2.99 28.08 9.01
C TYR A 300 2.66 28.96 10.23
N PRO A 301 3.67 29.52 10.91
CA PRO A 301 3.49 30.65 11.83
C PRO A 301 2.61 31.74 11.21
N SER A 302 1.56 32.13 11.92
CA SER A 302 0.57 33.13 11.48
C SER A 302 -0.02 32.91 10.07
N GLY A 303 0.05 31.68 9.54
CA GLY A 303 -0.39 31.30 8.18
C GLY A 303 0.46 31.86 7.03
N LYS A 304 1.45 32.72 7.27
CA LYS A 304 2.08 33.50 6.19
C LYS A 304 3.02 32.63 5.35
N ASN A 305 2.61 32.38 4.10
CA ASN A 305 3.34 31.56 3.14
C ASN A 305 3.14 32.06 1.70
N ASP A 306 4.10 31.76 0.83
CA ASP A 306 4.04 32.00 -0.61
C ASP A 306 4.60 30.75 -1.35
N ALA A 307 4.66 30.80 -2.68
CA ALA A 307 5.20 29.69 -3.49
C ALA A 307 6.69 29.37 -3.19
N ARG A 308 7.48 30.31 -2.68
CA ARG A 308 8.89 30.12 -2.29
C ARG A 308 8.99 29.43 -0.93
N VAL A 309 8.15 29.81 0.05
CA VAL A 309 8.03 29.11 1.33
C VAL A 309 7.50 27.68 1.12
N GLN A 310 6.43 27.52 0.32
CA GLN A 310 5.89 26.20 -0.03
C GLN A 310 6.94 25.32 -0.73
N HIS A 311 7.77 25.89 -1.61
CA HIS A 311 8.88 25.15 -2.25
C HIS A 311 9.89 24.62 -1.22
N TRP A 312 10.30 25.41 -0.22
CA TRP A 312 11.18 24.94 0.86
C TRP A 312 10.54 23.83 1.70
N VAL A 313 9.24 23.90 1.98
CA VAL A 313 8.47 22.86 2.67
C VAL A 313 8.41 21.57 1.84
N GLN A 314 8.14 21.67 0.54
CA GLN A 314 8.16 20.53 -0.39
C GLN A 314 9.53 19.87 -0.49
N MET A 315 10.60 20.65 -0.67
CA MET A 315 11.98 20.16 -0.77
C MET A 315 12.48 19.52 0.53
N THR A 316 11.88 19.89 1.68
CA THR A 316 12.12 19.26 2.99
C THR A 316 11.32 17.96 3.19
N GLY A 317 10.56 17.53 2.18
CA GLY A 317 9.87 16.24 2.13
C GLY A 317 8.63 16.16 3.03
N TYR A 318 8.03 17.29 3.38
CA TYR A 318 6.72 17.32 4.05
C TYR A 318 5.60 16.84 3.10
N LYS A 319 4.55 16.24 3.66
CA LYS A 319 3.45 15.58 2.92
C LYS A 319 2.16 16.39 2.87
N ALA A 320 2.01 17.34 3.79
CA ALA A 320 1.05 18.45 3.72
C ALA A 320 1.57 19.58 4.62
N ALA A 321 1.03 20.79 4.45
CA ALA A 321 1.22 21.88 5.39
C ALA A 321 -0.06 22.68 5.63
N LEU A 322 -0.25 23.11 6.87
CA LEU A 322 -1.45 23.83 7.33
C LEU A 322 -1.19 25.34 7.40
N THR A 323 -2.18 26.12 6.98
CA THR A 323 -2.18 27.59 6.99
C THR A 323 -3.32 28.15 7.84
N MET A 324 -3.52 29.47 7.80
CA MET A 324 -4.71 30.19 8.26
C MET A 324 -4.89 31.46 7.42
N ASN A 325 -6.09 32.05 7.46
CA ASN A 325 -6.41 33.30 6.78
C ASN A 325 -7.18 34.22 7.74
N ASP A 326 -6.78 35.49 7.84
CA ASP A 326 -7.37 36.44 8.79
C ASP A 326 -8.73 37.01 8.34
N GLU A 327 -9.08 36.84 7.06
CA GLU A 327 -10.26 37.44 6.42
C GLU A 327 -11.35 36.40 6.10
N VAL A 328 -10.97 35.18 5.71
CA VAL A 328 -11.88 34.15 5.16
C VAL A 328 -11.50 32.76 5.67
N ASP A 329 -12.25 32.26 6.66
CA ASP A 329 -12.27 30.84 7.03
C ASP A 329 -12.69 29.97 5.82
N LYS A 330 -12.06 28.81 5.64
CA LYS A 330 -12.37 27.84 4.58
C LYS A 330 -12.33 26.40 5.09
N PHE A 331 -13.02 25.51 4.40
CA PHE A 331 -12.92 24.07 4.61
C PHE A 331 -11.75 23.48 3.83
N ALA A 332 -11.18 22.36 4.29
CA ALA A 332 -9.93 21.82 3.72
C ALA A 332 -9.98 21.55 2.20
N GLY A 333 -11.14 21.18 1.65
CA GLY A 333 -11.34 20.96 0.21
C GLY A 333 -11.34 22.24 -0.64
N GLU A 334 -11.52 23.40 -0.04
CA GLU A 334 -11.50 24.73 -0.70
C GLU A 334 -10.09 25.34 -0.75
N SER A 335 -9.12 24.71 -0.07
CA SER A 335 -7.71 25.15 -0.02
C SER A 335 -7.06 25.15 -1.41
N GLU A 336 -6.03 25.97 -1.60
CA GLU A 336 -5.33 26.02 -2.89
C GLU A 336 -4.69 24.66 -3.21
N ASN A 337 -3.80 24.17 -2.34
CA ASN A 337 -3.08 22.92 -2.52
C ASN A 337 -2.69 22.27 -1.16
N LEU A 338 -2.13 21.06 -1.17
CA LEU A 338 -1.74 20.29 0.03
C LEU A 338 -0.65 20.94 0.89
N LEU A 339 0.14 21.87 0.34
CA LEU A 339 1.11 22.68 1.08
C LEU A 339 0.50 23.96 1.67
N SER A 340 -0.82 24.15 1.58
CA SER A 340 -1.52 25.33 2.08
C SER A 340 -2.95 24.99 2.52
N VAL A 341 -3.12 23.91 3.30
CA VAL A 341 -4.44 23.46 3.77
C VAL A 341 -4.98 24.46 4.79
N ASP A 342 -6.09 25.12 4.45
CA ASP A 342 -6.72 26.17 5.26
C ASP A 342 -7.28 25.60 6.57
N ARG A 343 -7.39 26.48 7.59
CA ARG A 343 -7.90 26.18 8.92
C ARG A 343 -8.89 27.25 9.38
N ILE A 344 -9.67 26.87 10.38
CA ILE A 344 -10.79 27.64 10.93
C ILE A 344 -10.53 27.92 12.41
N GLY A 345 -10.70 29.17 12.86
CA GLY A 345 -10.48 29.54 14.27
C GLY A 345 -11.45 28.80 15.21
N GLN A 346 -10.98 28.33 16.38
CA GLN A 346 -11.79 27.52 17.31
C GLN A 346 -13.16 28.12 17.67
N SER A 347 -13.26 29.45 17.76
CA SER A 347 -14.50 30.18 18.07
C SER A 347 -15.62 29.99 17.05
N LYS A 348 -15.31 29.44 15.87
CA LYS A 348 -16.25 29.12 14.79
C LYS A 348 -16.83 27.71 14.85
N LEU A 349 -16.46 26.89 15.83
CA LEU A 349 -16.90 25.48 15.90
C LEU A 349 -18.42 25.31 15.76
N ALA A 350 -19.21 26.14 16.44
CA ALA A 350 -20.68 26.10 16.35
C ALA A 350 -21.23 26.46 14.95
N ASP A 351 -20.62 27.43 14.26
CA ASP A 351 -20.99 27.84 12.90
C ASP A 351 -20.72 26.70 11.89
N VAL A 352 -19.59 25.99 12.05
CA VAL A 352 -19.13 24.98 11.08
C VAL A 352 -19.63 23.56 11.34
N ILE A 353 -20.06 23.22 12.57
CA ILE A 353 -20.62 21.91 12.91
C ILE A 353 -21.80 21.51 12.00
N ALA A 354 -22.68 22.46 11.67
CA ALA A 354 -23.81 22.22 10.77
C ALA A 354 -23.40 22.12 9.28
N SER A 355 -22.20 22.58 8.95
CA SER A 355 -21.60 22.56 7.60
C SER A 355 -20.66 21.38 7.36
N ALA A 356 -20.23 20.67 8.41
CA ALA A 356 -19.24 19.59 8.35
C ALA A 356 -19.76 18.40 7.51
N TYR A 357 -19.05 18.07 6.44
CA TYR A 357 -19.48 17.06 5.47
C TYR A 357 -18.29 16.37 4.80
N GLY A 358 -18.30 15.04 4.73
CA GLY A 358 -17.21 14.21 4.18
C GLY A 358 -17.05 14.25 2.66
N GLY A 359 -17.76 15.18 2.01
CA GLY A 359 -17.95 15.24 0.57
C GLY A 359 -19.21 14.54 0.13
N ALA A 360 -19.60 14.75 -1.13
CA ALA A 360 -20.57 13.88 -1.76
C ALA A 360 -20.07 12.43 -1.58
N PRO A 361 -20.90 11.49 -1.07
CA PRO A 361 -20.51 10.10 -1.07
C PRO A 361 -20.14 9.73 -2.51
N LEU A 362 -18.96 9.11 -2.66
CA LEU A 362 -18.52 8.55 -3.94
C LEU A 362 -19.72 7.77 -4.52
N PRO A 363 -20.29 8.16 -5.68
CA PRO A 363 -21.52 7.56 -6.19
C PRO A 363 -21.26 6.06 -6.33
N PRO A 364 -21.92 5.21 -5.51
CA PRO A 364 -21.28 4.06 -4.87
C PRO A 364 -20.48 3.24 -5.88
N PHE A 365 -19.15 3.45 -5.88
CA PHE A 365 -18.27 3.01 -6.97
C PHE A 365 -18.24 1.49 -6.97
N GLY A 366 -19.07 0.94 -7.84
CA GLY A 366 -19.83 -0.23 -7.42
C GLY A 366 -19.09 -1.53 -7.61
N ASN A 367 -19.87 -2.59 -7.60
CA ASN A 367 -19.50 -3.85 -8.23
C ASN A 367 -19.46 -3.74 -9.78
N SER A 368 -19.51 -2.52 -10.34
CA SER A 368 -19.37 -2.19 -11.76
C SER A 368 -17.92 -2.37 -12.21
N LEU A 369 -17.50 -3.63 -12.35
CA LEU A 369 -16.15 -3.99 -12.74
C LEU A 369 -15.90 -3.67 -14.23
N ASN A 370 -14.72 -3.14 -14.54
CA ASN A 370 -14.35 -2.69 -15.86
C ASN A 370 -13.65 -3.80 -16.66
N PHE A 371 -14.36 -4.92 -16.84
CA PHE A 371 -13.88 -6.06 -17.64
C PHE A 371 -13.74 -5.75 -19.15
N ARG A 372 -14.25 -4.59 -19.60
CA ARG A 372 -14.12 -4.08 -20.97
C ARG A 372 -12.82 -3.32 -21.21
N SER A 373 -12.09 -2.97 -20.15
CA SER A 373 -10.83 -2.24 -20.28
C SER A 373 -9.75 -3.09 -20.98
N ALA A 374 -8.98 -2.46 -21.87
CA ALA A 374 -7.83 -3.10 -22.51
C ALA A 374 -6.78 -3.49 -21.45
N ILE A 375 -6.22 -4.70 -21.58
CA ILE A 375 -5.18 -5.22 -20.70
C ILE A 375 -3.90 -4.38 -20.89
N LYS A 376 -3.30 -3.92 -19.78
CA LYS A 376 -2.07 -3.12 -19.78
C LYS A 376 -1.09 -3.59 -18.72
N LEU A 377 0.17 -3.69 -19.10
CA LEU A 377 1.31 -3.84 -18.20
C LEU A 377 1.68 -2.49 -17.58
N ASP A 378 1.92 -2.50 -16.27
CA ASP A 378 2.41 -1.40 -15.45
C ASP A 378 3.65 -1.87 -14.66
N ARG A 379 4.65 -1.00 -14.54
CA ARG A 379 5.92 -1.26 -13.85
C ARG A 379 6.35 0.03 -13.14
N ARG A 380 6.25 0.04 -11.80
CA ARG A 380 6.58 1.21 -10.96
C ARG A 380 7.00 0.80 -9.57
N THR A 381 7.77 1.66 -8.91
CA THR A 381 8.16 1.52 -7.50
C THR A 381 7.23 2.36 -6.63
N VAL A 382 6.69 1.77 -5.56
CA VAL A 382 5.78 2.42 -4.59
C VAL A 382 6.24 2.04 -3.19
N ASN A 383 6.52 3.02 -2.31
CA ASN A 383 7.16 2.80 -1.01
C ASN A 383 8.41 1.90 -1.10
N GLU A 384 9.31 2.20 -2.04
CA GLU A 384 10.55 1.45 -2.31
C GLU A 384 10.35 0.02 -2.85
N VAL A 385 9.14 -0.55 -2.78
CA VAL A 385 8.76 -1.84 -3.38
C VAL A 385 8.56 -1.67 -4.91
N PRO A 386 9.36 -2.31 -5.78
CA PRO A 386 9.04 -2.39 -7.20
C PRO A 386 7.87 -3.36 -7.42
N LEU A 387 6.91 -2.96 -8.24
CA LEU A 387 5.72 -3.75 -8.59
C LEU A 387 5.66 -3.97 -10.09
N ILE A 388 5.32 -5.20 -10.49
CA ILE A 388 4.98 -5.56 -11.86
C ILE A 388 3.50 -5.96 -11.86
N MET A 389 2.65 -5.16 -12.51
CA MET A 389 1.20 -5.33 -12.51
C MET A 389 0.68 -5.45 -13.94
N VAL A 390 -0.33 -6.28 -14.14
CA VAL A 390 -1.12 -6.28 -15.37
C VAL A 390 -2.58 -6.05 -14.99
N ALA A 391 -3.19 -5.01 -15.55
CA ALA A 391 -4.54 -4.56 -15.21
C ALA A 391 -5.48 -4.56 -16.42
N GLY A 392 -6.74 -4.92 -16.21
CA GLY A 392 -7.81 -4.90 -17.21
C GLY A 392 -8.25 -6.29 -17.69
N GLY A 393 -9.08 -6.32 -18.74
CA GLY A 393 -9.66 -7.55 -19.28
C GLY A 393 -10.65 -8.25 -18.34
N ARG A 394 -11.06 -9.45 -18.71
CA ARG A 394 -11.96 -10.33 -17.93
C ARG A 394 -11.14 -11.30 -17.07
N PRO A 395 -11.42 -11.45 -15.76
CA PRO A 395 -10.75 -12.43 -14.92
C PRO A 395 -11.31 -13.85 -15.17
N THR A 396 -10.50 -14.86 -14.89
CA THR A 396 -10.86 -16.30 -14.90
C THR A 396 -9.87 -17.06 -14.03
N THR A 397 -10.19 -18.28 -13.61
CA THR A 397 -9.16 -19.26 -13.22
C THR A 397 -8.93 -20.28 -14.32
N ILE A 398 -7.76 -20.92 -14.30
CA ILE A 398 -7.44 -22.09 -15.13
C ILE A 398 -6.82 -23.15 -14.22
N HIS A 399 -7.37 -24.37 -14.24
CA HIS A 399 -6.83 -25.53 -13.53
C HIS A 399 -6.18 -26.47 -14.57
N ALA A 400 -4.87 -26.71 -14.42
CA ALA A 400 -4.09 -27.56 -15.30
C ALA A 400 -4.04 -29.02 -14.80
N LYS A 401 -3.83 -29.97 -15.72
CA LYS A 401 -3.79 -31.42 -15.41
C LYS A 401 -2.57 -31.87 -14.58
N SER A 402 -1.61 -30.97 -14.37
CA SER A 402 -0.42 -31.16 -13.54
C SER A 402 0.12 -29.80 -13.12
N ARG A 403 1.22 -29.77 -12.37
CA ARG A 403 1.96 -28.54 -12.10
C ARG A 403 2.79 -28.14 -13.33
N TYR A 404 2.64 -26.91 -13.79
CA TYR A 404 3.38 -26.35 -14.93
C TYR A 404 3.82 -24.91 -14.62
N GLN A 405 4.67 -24.32 -15.46
CA GLN A 405 4.97 -22.89 -15.40
C GLN A 405 3.75 -22.07 -15.87
N VAL A 406 3.53 -20.90 -15.27
CA VAL A 406 2.37 -20.04 -15.60
C VAL A 406 2.24 -19.73 -17.11
N PRO A 407 3.33 -19.44 -17.86
CA PRO A 407 3.26 -19.31 -19.33
C PRO A 407 2.78 -20.57 -20.06
N GLU A 408 3.15 -21.77 -19.60
CA GLU A 408 2.75 -23.05 -20.22
C GLU A 408 1.26 -23.32 -20.06
N ILE A 409 0.70 -22.96 -18.89
CA ILE A 409 -0.73 -23.12 -18.57
C ILE A 409 -1.59 -22.26 -19.49
N ILE A 410 -1.15 -21.02 -19.78
CA ILE A 410 -1.91 -20.11 -20.65
C ILE A 410 -1.61 -20.25 -22.15
N ALA A 411 -0.54 -20.96 -22.54
CA ALA A 411 -0.04 -21.02 -23.93
C ALA A 411 -1.07 -21.45 -24.99
N ASN A 412 -2.09 -22.23 -24.59
CA ASN A 412 -3.16 -22.71 -25.47
C ASN A 412 -4.53 -22.07 -25.15
N THR A 413 -4.52 -20.86 -24.59
CA THR A 413 -5.71 -20.13 -24.13
C THR A 413 -5.70 -18.69 -24.68
N PRO A 414 -6.84 -17.98 -24.70
CA PRO A 414 -6.87 -16.56 -25.07
C PRO A 414 -6.36 -15.62 -23.96
N ALA A 415 -5.79 -16.11 -22.85
CA ALA A 415 -5.30 -15.25 -21.77
C ALA A 415 -4.04 -14.45 -22.19
N VAL A 416 -4.07 -13.13 -21.98
CA VAL A 416 -2.92 -12.25 -22.25
C VAL A 416 -1.96 -12.23 -21.06
N ALA A 417 -2.46 -12.45 -19.84
CA ALA A 417 -1.68 -12.48 -18.61
C ALA A 417 -2.24 -13.49 -17.61
N ALA A 418 -1.39 -13.97 -16.70
CA ALA A 418 -1.80 -14.76 -15.55
C ALA A 418 -0.78 -14.70 -14.42
N VAL A 419 -1.23 -14.97 -13.20
CA VAL A 419 -0.41 -15.13 -11.99
C VAL A 419 -0.65 -16.51 -11.36
N ASP A 420 0.31 -17.03 -10.59
CA ASP A 420 0.06 -18.23 -9.78
C ASP A 420 -1.15 -18.02 -8.86
N GLY A 421 -2.10 -18.97 -8.91
CA GLY A 421 -3.32 -18.89 -8.12
C GLY A 421 -3.12 -19.44 -6.71
N GLY A 422 -4.02 -19.09 -5.79
CA GLY A 422 -3.93 -19.47 -4.38
C GLY A 422 -3.71 -20.97 -4.18
N PHE A 423 -2.51 -21.35 -3.72
CA PHE A 423 -2.10 -22.74 -3.52
C PHE A 423 -1.30 -22.87 -2.24
N PHE A 424 -1.85 -23.56 -1.23
CA PHE A 424 -1.17 -23.70 0.06
C PHE A 424 -0.26 -24.93 0.10
N SER A 425 1.00 -24.66 0.44
CA SER A 425 1.97 -25.71 0.76
C SER A 425 1.57 -26.39 2.08
N LEU A 426 0.91 -27.55 2.01
CA LEU A 426 1.30 -28.62 2.93
C LEU A 426 2.73 -29.06 2.59
N GLU A 427 3.45 -29.54 3.60
CA GLU A 427 4.87 -29.90 3.54
C GLU A 427 5.21 -30.99 2.51
N SER A 428 4.21 -31.76 2.05
CA SER A 428 4.37 -32.88 1.12
C SER A 428 3.19 -33.04 0.14
N LEU A 429 2.98 -32.08 -0.77
CA LEU A 429 1.99 -32.19 -1.87
C LEU A 429 2.62 -32.68 -3.18
N ASP A 430 2.73 -34.01 -3.29
CA ASP A 430 3.16 -34.75 -4.49
C ASP A 430 2.08 -34.89 -5.58
N SER A 431 0.88 -34.34 -5.32
CA SER A 431 -0.29 -34.41 -6.19
C SER A 431 -0.77 -33.02 -6.63
N ASN A 432 -1.72 -33.01 -7.56
CA ASN A 432 -2.38 -31.79 -8.07
C ASN A 432 -3.58 -31.36 -7.21
N VAL A 433 -3.68 -31.83 -5.97
CA VAL A 433 -4.81 -31.50 -5.10
C VAL A 433 -4.72 -30.04 -4.70
N MET A 434 -5.73 -29.27 -5.10
CA MET A 434 -5.92 -27.88 -4.68
C MET A 434 -6.38 -27.81 -3.22
N VAL A 435 -5.94 -26.77 -2.51
CA VAL A 435 -6.30 -26.52 -1.11
C VAL A 435 -7.38 -25.44 -1.03
N GLY A 436 -8.58 -25.84 -0.58
CA GLY A 436 -9.77 -24.98 -0.51
C GLY A 436 -10.87 -25.40 -1.48
N PRO A 437 -12.09 -24.82 -1.39
CA PRO A 437 -13.06 -24.91 -2.46
C PRO A 437 -12.49 -24.25 -3.73
N VAL A 438 -12.48 -25.00 -4.83
CA VAL A 438 -12.11 -24.48 -6.15
C VAL A 438 -13.25 -24.71 -7.13
N LEU A 439 -13.61 -23.65 -7.85
CA LEU A 439 -14.40 -23.70 -9.07
C LEU A 439 -13.57 -23.03 -10.17
N SER A 440 -13.62 -23.54 -11.39
CA SER A 440 -12.99 -22.93 -12.55
C SER A 440 -13.88 -23.08 -13.77
N GLN A 441 -14.07 -21.99 -14.53
CA GLN A 441 -14.83 -22.10 -15.78
C GLN A 441 -14.06 -22.92 -16.84
N SER A 442 -12.74 -23.13 -16.65
CA SER A 442 -11.91 -23.97 -17.52
C SER A 442 -12.21 -25.47 -17.40
N THR A 443 -12.73 -25.93 -16.25
CA THR A 443 -13.07 -27.35 -16.01
C THR A 443 -14.57 -27.58 -15.82
N GLN A 444 -15.31 -26.56 -15.35
CA GLN A 444 -16.70 -26.68 -14.88
C GLN A 444 -16.86 -27.62 -13.67
N GLU A 445 -15.76 -27.94 -12.96
CA GLU A 445 -15.75 -28.83 -11.80
C GLU A 445 -15.62 -28.04 -10.49
N PHE A 446 -16.46 -28.39 -9.50
CA PHE A 446 -16.32 -27.90 -8.12
C PHE A 446 -15.56 -28.93 -7.28
N ILE A 447 -14.41 -28.52 -6.73
CA ILE A 447 -13.54 -29.34 -5.88
C ILE A 447 -13.65 -28.80 -4.45
N PRO A 448 -14.26 -29.52 -3.49
CA PRO A 448 -14.34 -29.08 -2.09
C PRO A 448 -13.01 -29.25 -1.35
N SER A 449 -12.75 -28.40 -0.35
CA SER A 449 -11.60 -28.54 0.55
C SER A 449 -11.68 -29.84 1.35
N ILE A 450 -10.55 -30.55 1.46
CA ILE A 450 -10.47 -31.77 2.27
C ILE A 450 -10.47 -31.48 3.78
N ARG A 451 -11.04 -32.40 4.57
CA ARG A 451 -11.31 -32.21 6.02
C ARG A 451 -10.06 -31.95 6.88
N GLN A 452 -8.88 -32.34 6.40
CA GLN A 452 -7.62 -32.18 7.14
C GLN A 452 -7.07 -30.75 7.04
N GLU A 453 -7.33 -30.07 5.93
CA GLU A 453 -6.80 -28.73 5.63
C GLU A 453 -7.81 -27.62 5.94
N VAL A 454 -9.11 -27.91 5.84
CA VAL A 454 -10.19 -26.91 5.86
C VAL A 454 -10.17 -26.00 7.10
N GLY A 455 -9.67 -26.49 8.24
CA GLY A 455 -9.49 -25.72 9.47
C GLY A 455 -8.39 -24.63 9.41
N LEU A 456 -7.44 -24.75 8.47
CA LEU A 456 -6.37 -23.77 8.23
C LEU A 456 -6.81 -22.61 7.34
N LEU A 457 -7.95 -22.77 6.66
CA LEU A 457 -8.51 -21.80 5.71
C LEU A 457 -9.58 -20.90 6.32
N VAL A 458 -10.10 -21.23 7.52
CA VAL A 458 -11.21 -20.51 8.16
C VAL A 458 -10.90 -19.01 8.26
N GLY A 459 -11.77 -18.19 7.68
CA GLY A 459 -11.65 -16.73 7.66
C GLY A 459 -10.71 -16.15 6.60
N ARG A 460 -9.95 -16.96 5.84
CA ARG A 460 -9.15 -16.49 4.69
C ARG A 460 -10.04 -15.92 3.59
N PRO A 461 -9.52 -15.07 2.68
CA PRO A 461 -10.29 -14.62 1.53
C PRO A 461 -10.66 -15.80 0.63
N LEU A 462 -11.96 -16.06 0.49
CA LEU A 462 -12.55 -16.77 -0.64
C LEU A 462 -12.90 -15.74 -1.71
N ILE A 463 -12.33 -15.94 -2.89
CA ILE A 463 -12.54 -15.12 -4.07
C ILE A 463 -13.63 -15.79 -4.90
N LEU A 464 -14.67 -15.04 -5.26
CA LEU A 464 -15.75 -15.48 -6.16
C LEU A 464 -15.77 -14.58 -7.39
N ILE A 465 -15.89 -15.16 -8.58
CA ILE A 465 -15.92 -14.47 -9.87
C ILE A 465 -17.16 -14.92 -10.66
N SER A 466 -17.83 -13.97 -11.31
CA SER A 466 -18.81 -14.19 -12.38
C SER A 466 -18.46 -13.33 -13.60
N PRO A 467 -19.18 -13.44 -14.74
CA PRO A 467 -18.96 -12.58 -15.90
C PRO A 467 -19.28 -11.09 -15.67
N ASP A 468 -19.87 -10.74 -14.52
CA ASP A 468 -20.37 -9.41 -14.16
C ASP A 468 -20.05 -8.96 -12.72
N GLN A 469 -19.45 -9.82 -11.89
CA GLN A 469 -19.19 -9.56 -10.47
C GLN A 469 -17.89 -10.22 -9.98
N VAL A 470 -17.29 -9.64 -8.94
CA VAL A 470 -16.23 -10.21 -8.12
C VAL A 470 -16.60 -9.98 -6.66
N SER A 471 -16.32 -10.94 -5.78
CA SER A 471 -16.52 -10.83 -4.33
C SER A 471 -15.33 -11.43 -3.56
N PHE A 472 -15.06 -10.86 -2.39
CA PHE A 472 -14.03 -11.29 -1.44
C PHE A 472 -14.73 -11.57 -0.10
N VAL A 473 -15.03 -12.84 0.21
CA VAL A 473 -15.74 -13.22 1.44
C VAL A 473 -14.82 -14.00 2.38
N PRO A 474 -14.94 -13.88 3.72
CA PRO A 474 -14.22 -14.76 4.63
C PRO A 474 -14.72 -16.21 4.49
N PHE A 475 -13.80 -17.15 4.24
CA PHE A 475 -14.14 -18.56 4.05
C PHE A 475 -14.74 -19.16 5.31
N ASP A 476 -16.01 -19.54 5.21
CA ASP A 476 -16.79 -20.25 6.23
C ASP A 476 -17.00 -21.70 5.76
N PRO A 477 -16.35 -22.69 6.38
CA PRO A 477 -16.41 -24.07 5.91
C PRO A 477 -17.78 -24.73 6.10
N ALA A 478 -18.67 -24.15 6.89
CA ALA A 478 -20.05 -24.62 7.03
C ALA A 478 -20.96 -24.14 5.88
N LYS A 479 -20.51 -23.15 5.10
CA LYS A 479 -21.21 -22.61 3.92
C LYS A 479 -20.48 -22.96 2.63
N HIS A 480 -19.23 -22.53 2.50
CA HIS A 480 -18.55 -22.39 1.22
C HIS A 480 -17.83 -23.66 0.75
N ASN A 481 -17.99 -24.78 1.45
CA ASN A 481 -17.38 -26.07 1.07
C ASN A 481 -18.32 -26.96 0.22
N THR A 482 -19.42 -26.40 -0.30
CA THR A 482 -20.26 -27.01 -1.34
C THR A 482 -20.57 -25.98 -2.44
N LEU A 483 -20.90 -26.45 -3.64
CA LEU A 483 -21.21 -25.57 -4.78
C LEU A 483 -22.45 -24.70 -4.50
N GLU A 484 -23.47 -25.27 -3.86
CA GLU A 484 -24.72 -24.59 -3.52
C GLU A 484 -24.50 -23.45 -2.52
N GLY A 485 -23.60 -23.64 -1.55
CA GLY A 485 -23.25 -22.60 -0.57
C GLY A 485 -22.37 -21.49 -1.14
N VAL A 486 -21.53 -21.79 -2.14
CA VAL A 486 -20.80 -20.78 -2.92
C VAL A 486 -21.74 -20.03 -3.87
N GLN A 487 -22.70 -20.72 -4.49
CA GLN A 487 -23.77 -20.11 -5.29
C GLN A 487 -24.76 -19.29 -4.45
N ALA A 488 -24.92 -19.58 -3.15
CA ALA A 488 -25.72 -18.76 -2.25
C ALA A 488 -25.10 -17.37 -1.99
N GLU A 489 -23.76 -17.27 -1.98
CA GLU A 489 -23.04 -15.99 -1.91
C GLU A 489 -22.99 -15.29 -3.29
N MET A 490 -22.87 -16.04 -4.38
CA MET A 490 -22.83 -15.51 -5.75
C MET A 490 -23.53 -16.45 -6.76
N PRO A 491 -24.83 -16.23 -7.09
CA PRO A 491 -25.61 -17.17 -7.92
C PRO A 491 -25.14 -17.38 -9.36
N LYS A 492 -24.24 -16.53 -9.88
CA LYS A 492 -23.64 -16.66 -11.22
C LYS A 492 -22.15 -17.03 -11.19
N VAL A 493 -21.64 -17.51 -10.05
CA VAL A 493 -20.22 -17.83 -9.90
C VAL A 493 -19.73 -18.83 -10.96
N THR A 494 -18.68 -18.44 -11.68
CA THR A 494 -18.00 -19.24 -12.71
C THR A 494 -16.66 -19.76 -12.22
N ASP A 495 -16.01 -19.03 -11.31
CA ASP A 495 -14.70 -19.36 -10.77
C ASP A 495 -14.65 -18.99 -9.28
N ALA A 496 -13.99 -19.82 -8.47
CA ALA A 496 -13.83 -19.61 -7.03
C ALA A 496 -12.49 -20.22 -6.55
N PHE A 497 -11.80 -19.55 -5.62
CA PHE A 497 -10.56 -20.05 -5.00
C PHE A 497 -10.26 -19.32 -3.68
N VAL A 498 -9.35 -19.85 -2.86
CA VAL A 498 -8.96 -19.24 -1.57
C VAL A 498 -7.57 -18.60 -1.66
N GLY A 499 -7.46 -17.32 -1.31
CA GLY A 499 -6.19 -16.58 -1.18
C GLY A 499 -5.57 -16.73 0.21
N ALA A 500 -4.28 -16.40 0.36
CA ALA A 500 -3.52 -16.65 1.59
C ALA A 500 -3.98 -15.75 2.74
N ALA A 501 -4.09 -14.46 2.45
CA ALA A 501 -4.59 -13.39 3.30
C ALA A 501 -4.98 -12.20 2.39
N TRP A 502 -5.74 -11.24 2.92
CA TRP A 502 -5.82 -9.92 2.31
C TRP A 502 -4.49 -9.19 2.51
N LEU A 503 -4.00 -8.55 1.45
CA LEU A 503 -2.93 -7.56 1.49
C LEU A 503 -3.54 -6.15 1.58
N VAL A 504 -4.63 -5.94 0.85
CA VAL A 504 -5.47 -4.73 0.87
C VAL A 504 -6.93 -5.15 0.91
N ARG A 505 -7.75 -4.44 1.68
CA ARG A 505 -9.18 -4.67 1.77
C ARG A 505 -9.89 -3.34 1.98
N ASP A 506 -10.96 -3.09 1.23
CA ASP A 506 -11.75 -1.85 1.34
C ASP A 506 -10.86 -0.57 1.20
N GLY A 507 -9.77 -0.68 0.43
CA GLY A 507 -8.73 0.33 0.22
C GLY A 507 -7.57 0.32 1.23
N GLN A 508 -7.74 -0.33 2.38
CA GLN A 508 -6.81 -0.26 3.51
C GLN A 508 -5.79 -1.41 3.49
N PRO A 509 -4.48 -1.13 3.66
CA PRO A 509 -3.47 -2.17 3.82
C PRO A 509 -3.73 -2.94 5.11
N GLN A 510 -3.45 -4.25 5.11
CA GLN A 510 -3.74 -5.09 6.28
C GLN A 510 -2.57 -5.08 7.28
N PRO A 511 -2.83 -4.91 8.59
CA PRO A 511 -1.79 -4.87 9.61
C PRO A 511 -1.28 -6.29 9.95
N PRO A 512 -0.12 -6.44 10.63
CA PRO A 512 0.48 -7.74 10.95
C PRO A 512 -0.48 -8.74 11.60
N GLU A 513 -1.37 -8.28 12.47
CA GLU A 513 -2.33 -9.09 13.22
C GLU A 513 -3.36 -9.78 12.30
N ALA A 514 -3.66 -9.19 11.14
CA ALA A 514 -4.64 -9.73 10.19
C ALA A 514 -4.13 -11.00 9.47
N PHE A 515 -2.82 -11.22 9.42
CA PHE A 515 -2.22 -12.45 8.88
C PHE A 515 -2.29 -13.62 9.88
N GLY A 516 -2.46 -13.32 11.18
CA GLY A 516 -2.91 -14.26 12.22
C GLY A 516 -1.98 -15.45 12.50
N ARG A 517 -2.12 -16.52 11.72
CA ARG A 517 -1.30 -17.75 11.79
C ARG A 517 -0.71 -18.16 10.43
N LEU A 518 -0.75 -17.27 9.44
CA LEU A 518 -0.11 -17.52 8.16
C LEU A 518 1.40 -17.57 8.36
N PHE A 519 2.01 -18.71 8.01
CA PHE A 519 3.46 -18.90 8.10
C PHE A 519 4.17 -17.95 7.13
N ASP A 520 5.29 -17.36 7.56
CA ASP A 520 6.15 -16.50 6.75
C ASP A 520 5.47 -15.28 6.07
N PHE A 521 4.46 -14.66 6.69
CA PHE A 521 3.88 -13.40 6.14
C PHE A 521 4.85 -12.21 6.29
N ASP A 522 5.62 -12.19 7.38
CA ASP A 522 6.62 -11.18 7.75
C ASP A 522 7.98 -11.39 7.04
N ALA A 523 8.18 -12.54 6.41
CA ALA A 523 9.43 -12.86 5.73
C ALA A 523 9.53 -12.19 4.35
N SER A 524 10.60 -11.44 4.12
CA SER A 524 10.96 -10.86 2.82
C SER A 524 11.25 -11.96 1.78
N ARG A 525 10.50 -11.97 0.67
CA ARG A 525 10.60 -12.92 -0.47
C ARG A 525 9.86 -12.39 -1.69
N ASP A 526 9.96 -13.07 -2.83
CA ASP A 526 9.07 -12.82 -3.98
C ASP A 526 7.60 -13.03 -3.60
N ARG A 527 6.73 -12.10 -3.99
CA ARG A 527 5.29 -12.14 -3.69
C ARG A 527 4.44 -12.06 -4.94
N ALA A 528 3.29 -12.72 -4.89
CA ALA A 528 2.29 -12.71 -5.96
C ALA A 528 0.89 -12.37 -5.42
N PHE A 529 0.14 -11.60 -6.19
CA PHE A 529 -1.18 -11.11 -5.79
C PHE A 529 -2.15 -11.02 -6.97
N TRP A 530 -3.43 -11.07 -6.63
CA TRP A 530 -4.53 -10.63 -7.49
C TRP A 530 -5.44 -9.69 -6.71
N GLY A 531 -6.10 -8.78 -7.41
CA GLY A 531 -6.97 -7.78 -6.79
C GLY A 531 -7.84 -7.02 -7.78
N ILE A 532 -8.59 -6.05 -7.26
CA ILE A 532 -9.40 -5.08 -8.01
C ILE A 532 -8.87 -3.68 -7.71
N ASN A 533 -8.59 -2.88 -8.74
CA ASN A 533 -8.20 -1.47 -8.57
C ASN A 533 -9.42 -0.53 -8.45
N TYR A 534 -9.19 0.73 -8.03
CA TYR A 534 -10.26 1.73 -7.93
C TYR A 534 -10.99 2.04 -9.25
N ALA A 535 -10.39 1.73 -10.41
CA ALA A 535 -11.05 1.82 -11.72
C ALA A 535 -11.90 0.57 -12.07
N GLY A 536 -12.14 -0.31 -11.09
CA GLY A 536 -12.92 -1.55 -11.22
C GLY A 536 -12.24 -2.63 -12.06
N GLN A 537 -10.95 -2.48 -12.39
CA GLN A 537 -10.24 -3.44 -13.23
C GLN A 537 -9.69 -4.60 -12.39
N PRO A 538 -9.73 -5.84 -12.89
CA PRO A 538 -8.87 -6.90 -12.39
C PRO A 538 -7.40 -6.50 -12.49
N VAL A 539 -6.61 -6.89 -11.51
CA VAL A 539 -5.15 -6.77 -11.51
C VAL A 539 -4.54 -8.10 -11.10
N VAL A 540 -3.57 -8.58 -11.87
CA VAL A 540 -2.63 -9.65 -11.48
C VAL A 540 -1.24 -9.04 -11.35
N GLY A 541 -0.43 -9.48 -10.40
CA GLY A 541 0.90 -8.90 -10.25
C GLY A 541 1.82 -9.60 -9.26
N VAL A 542 3.05 -9.12 -9.23
CA VAL A 542 4.15 -9.59 -8.37
C VAL A 542 4.99 -8.41 -7.86
N SER A 543 5.72 -8.64 -6.78
CA SER A 543 6.87 -7.79 -6.44
C SER A 543 8.02 -8.03 -7.44
N GLY A 544 8.81 -6.99 -7.71
CA GLY A 544 10.02 -7.08 -8.55
C GLY A 544 11.29 -7.43 -7.78
N ASP A 545 11.24 -7.29 -6.45
CA ASP A 545 12.27 -7.62 -5.45
C ASP A 545 11.59 -8.29 -4.24
N PHE A 546 12.37 -8.76 -3.27
CA PHE A 546 11.85 -9.43 -2.08
C PHE A 546 11.15 -8.48 -1.11
N VAL A 547 9.94 -8.82 -0.66
CA VAL A 547 9.10 -8.01 0.24
C VAL A 547 8.28 -8.88 1.19
N ASP A 548 7.97 -8.36 2.37
CA ASP A 548 7.00 -8.96 3.31
C ASP A 548 5.55 -8.59 2.92
N SER A 549 4.57 -9.31 3.47
CA SER A 549 3.16 -9.12 3.14
C SER A 549 2.57 -7.79 3.63
N VAL A 550 3.15 -7.14 4.64
CA VAL A 550 2.64 -5.88 5.22
C VAL A 550 3.12 -4.70 4.38
N SER A 551 4.42 -4.63 4.09
CA SER A 551 5.01 -3.63 3.19
C SER A 551 4.43 -3.71 1.78
N LEU A 552 4.14 -4.93 1.30
CA LEU A 552 3.42 -5.13 0.04
C LEU A 552 1.99 -4.59 0.11
N GLY A 553 1.26 -4.85 1.20
CA GLY A 553 -0.09 -4.29 1.41
C GLY A 553 -0.11 -2.77 1.33
N GLU A 554 0.83 -2.09 2.00
CA GLU A 554 1.02 -0.64 1.88
C GLU A 554 1.31 -0.19 0.45
N ALA A 555 2.23 -0.85 -0.24
CA ALA A 555 2.60 -0.52 -1.61
C ALA A 555 1.40 -0.69 -2.57
N LEU A 556 0.58 -1.73 -2.39
CA LEU A 556 -0.60 -1.99 -3.23
C LEU A 556 -1.74 -1.01 -2.97
N SER A 557 -2.05 -0.68 -1.71
CA SER A 557 -3.03 0.36 -1.37
C SER A 557 -2.65 1.69 -2.02
N ARG A 558 -1.38 2.12 -1.86
CA ARG A 558 -0.83 3.33 -2.50
C ARG A 558 -0.73 3.23 -4.03
N ALA A 559 -0.62 2.02 -4.59
CA ALA A 559 -0.66 1.80 -6.03
C ALA A 559 -2.07 1.94 -6.63
N GLY A 560 -3.12 1.98 -5.80
CA GLY A 560 -4.52 2.13 -6.21
C GLY A 560 -5.32 0.82 -6.25
N LEU A 561 -4.87 -0.24 -5.55
CA LEU A 561 -5.69 -1.42 -5.30
C LEU A 561 -6.75 -1.10 -4.24
N ARG A 562 -8.01 -1.43 -4.53
CA ARG A 562 -9.12 -1.38 -3.57
C ARG A 562 -9.13 -2.64 -2.71
N ASP A 563 -9.01 -3.79 -3.37
CA ASP A 563 -8.88 -5.10 -2.72
C ASP A 563 -7.72 -5.84 -3.37
N ALA A 564 -6.90 -6.52 -2.57
CA ALA A 564 -5.82 -7.38 -3.05
C ALA A 564 -5.58 -8.52 -2.06
N VAL A 565 -5.32 -9.71 -2.59
CA VAL A 565 -5.06 -10.93 -1.82
C VAL A 565 -3.74 -11.54 -2.27
N MET A 566 -2.99 -12.09 -1.32
CA MET A 566 -1.76 -12.80 -1.60
C MET A 566 -2.08 -14.20 -2.12
N LEU A 567 -1.35 -14.66 -3.14
CA LEU A 567 -1.55 -15.96 -3.77
C LEU A 567 -0.35 -16.91 -3.54
N ASP A 568 0.84 -16.35 -3.33
CA ASP A 568 2.09 -17.11 -3.24
C ASP A 568 2.21 -17.98 -1.98
N SER A 569 3.11 -18.96 -2.07
CA SER A 569 3.75 -19.63 -0.93
C SER A 569 5.22 -19.17 -0.76
N GLY A 570 5.55 -17.94 -1.15
CA GLY A 570 6.91 -17.54 -1.54
C GLY A 570 7.26 -18.02 -2.95
N ALA A 571 8.18 -18.99 -3.06
CA ALA A 571 8.79 -19.40 -4.34
C ALA A 571 7.85 -20.03 -5.42
N SER A 572 6.53 -19.94 -5.27
CA SER A 572 5.58 -20.12 -6.39
C SER A 572 5.39 -18.84 -7.20
N ALA A 573 5.66 -17.67 -6.62
CA ALA A 573 5.33 -16.35 -7.15
C ALA A 573 5.75 -16.23 -8.61
N SER A 574 4.78 -16.04 -9.50
CA SER A 574 4.97 -16.16 -10.94
C SER A 574 3.93 -15.36 -11.70
N LEU A 575 4.38 -14.35 -12.47
CA LEU A 575 3.56 -13.58 -13.39
C LEU A 575 3.97 -13.91 -14.84
N ALA A 576 2.97 -14.14 -15.69
CA ALA A 576 3.13 -14.22 -17.14
C ALA A 576 2.40 -13.06 -17.85
N PHE A 577 3.01 -12.55 -18.92
CA PHE A 577 2.42 -11.56 -19.82
C PHE A 577 2.83 -11.87 -21.27
N GLU A 578 1.88 -11.83 -22.21
CA GLU A 578 2.10 -12.14 -23.64
C GLU A 578 2.87 -13.47 -23.86
N GLY A 579 2.52 -14.50 -23.09
CA GLY A 579 3.12 -15.83 -23.16
C GLY A 579 4.55 -15.94 -22.61
N LYS A 580 5.06 -14.93 -21.89
CA LYS A 580 6.41 -14.90 -21.31
C LYS A 580 6.36 -14.77 -19.79
N SER A 581 7.29 -15.40 -19.08
CA SER A 581 7.51 -15.13 -17.66
C SER A 581 8.01 -13.69 -17.47
N MET A 582 7.54 -13.06 -16.41
CA MET A 582 7.95 -11.71 -15.97
C MET A 582 8.91 -11.75 -14.78
N MET A 583 9.18 -12.94 -14.23
CA MET A 583 10.11 -13.16 -13.12
C MET A 583 11.56 -13.19 -13.59
N SER A 584 12.49 -12.83 -12.70
CA SER A 584 13.94 -12.90 -12.93
C SER A 584 14.54 -14.31 -12.74
N TYR A 585 13.76 -15.23 -12.14
CA TYR A 585 14.10 -16.63 -11.87
C TYR A 585 13.04 -17.55 -12.50
N GLU A 586 13.28 -18.87 -12.44
CA GLU A 586 12.27 -19.87 -12.78
C GLU A 586 11.46 -20.26 -11.52
N PRO A 587 10.14 -19.94 -11.44
CA PRO A 587 9.34 -20.22 -10.25
C PRO A 587 8.99 -21.71 -10.09
N ARG A 588 8.50 -22.09 -8.90
CA ARG A 588 8.00 -23.44 -8.67
C ARG A 588 6.70 -23.67 -9.47
N PRO A 589 6.61 -24.73 -10.31
CA PRO A 589 5.40 -25.05 -11.05
C PRO A 589 4.13 -25.18 -10.18
N VAL A 590 3.01 -24.68 -10.70
CA VAL A 590 1.70 -24.61 -10.03
C VAL A 590 0.61 -25.33 -10.84
N PRO A 591 -0.43 -25.88 -10.19
CA PRO A 591 -1.54 -26.53 -10.91
C PRO A 591 -2.64 -25.54 -11.32
N HIS A 592 -2.63 -24.31 -10.81
CA HIS A 592 -3.74 -23.36 -10.91
C HIS A 592 -3.24 -21.92 -11.05
N VAL A 593 -3.91 -21.13 -11.90
CA VAL A 593 -3.56 -19.73 -12.17
C VAL A 593 -4.81 -18.84 -12.21
N VAL A 594 -4.65 -17.58 -11.84
CA VAL A 594 -5.65 -16.52 -12.07
C VAL A 594 -5.23 -15.74 -13.31
N ALA A 595 -6.08 -15.70 -14.33
CA ALA A 595 -5.73 -15.20 -15.66
C ALA A 595 -6.64 -14.06 -16.13
N LEU A 596 -6.12 -13.25 -17.05
CA LEU A 596 -6.80 -12.12 -17.68
C LEU A 596 -7.03 -12.41 -19.17
N LEU A 597 -8.29 -12.61 -19.55
CA LEU A 597 -8.74 -12.74 -20.93
C LEU A 597 -8.99 -11.34 -21.53
N PRO A 598 -8.78 -11.13 -22.84
CA PRO A 598 -9.11 -9.87 -23.48
C PRO A 598 -10.61 -9.54 -23.32
N PRO A 599 -10.98 -8.24 -23.37
CA PRO A 599 -12.39 -7.85 -23.36
C PRO A 599 -13.12 -8.41 -24.59
N ASP A 600 -14.42 -8.70 -24.44
CA ASP A 600 -15.23 -9.28 -25.51
C ASP A 600 -15.23 -8.39 -26.77
N PRO A 601 -15.09 -8.96 -27.99
CA PRO A 601 -14.98 -8.20 -29.24
C PRO A 601 -16.33 -7.63 -29.68
N MET A 602 -16.79 -6.58 -29.00
CA MET A 602 -17.91 -5.74 -29.40
C MET A 602 -17.41 -4.31 -29.65
N LEU A 603 -17.23 -3.98 -30.94
CA LEU A 603 -17.03 -2.63 -31.45
C LEU A 603 -15.96 -1.80 -30.70
N ALA A 604 -14.69 -2.13 -30.94
CA ALA A 604 -13.68 -1.07 -30.96
C ALA A 604 -14.04 -0.08 -32.08
N ASP A 605 -13.92 1.22 -31.83
CA ASP A 605 -14.42 2.31 -32.70
C ASP A 605 -13.74 2.35 -34.08
N CYS A 606 -14.20 1.48 -34.98
CA CYS A 606 -13.94 1.57 -36.40
C CYS A 606 -14.81 2.68 -37.01
N ALA A 607 -14.46 3.93 -36.67
CA ALA A 607 -14.94 5.12 -37.34
C ALA A 607 -14.38 5.19 -38.78
N ILE A 608 -14.80 4.26 -39.63
CA ILE A 608 -14.56 4.29 -41.07
C ILE A 608 -15.41 5.43 -41.62
N VAL A 609 -14.79 6.60 -41.76
CA VAL A 609 -15.38 7.75 -42.46
C VAL A 609 -15.42 7.41 -43.95
N SER A 610 -16.48 6.71 -44.37
CA SER A 610 -16.80 6.48 -45.77
C SER A 610 -17.95 7.39 -46.21
N GLU A 611 -17.70 8.71 -46.20
CA GLU A 611 -18.52 9.61 -47.00
C GLU A 611 -18.12 9.48 -48.47
N LYS A 612 -19.13 9.44 -49.34
CA LYS A 612 -18.98 9.11 -50.76
C LYS A 612 -18.49 10.32 -51.54
N GLN A 613 -17.65 10.08 -52.55
CA GLN A 613 -17.74 10.90 -53.76
C GLN A 613 -19.01 10.49 -54.52
N ASP A 614 -19.87 11.45 -54.85
CA ASP A 614 -20.78 11.36 -56.01
C ASP A 614 -21.30 12.77 -56.36
N GLN A 615 -20.74 13.33 -57.44
CA GLN A 615 -20.98 14.63 -58.13
C GLN A 615 -19.98 15.76 -57.85
#